data_AF-A0A6L3Z4T1-F1
#
_entry.id   AF-A0A6L3Z4T1-F1
#
_cell.length_a   1.000
_cell.length_b   1.000
_cell.length_c   1.000
_cell.angle_alpha   90.00
_cell.angle_beta   90.00
_cell.angle_gamma   90.00
#
_symmetry.space_group_name_H-M   'P 1'
#
loop_
_entity.id
_entity.type
_entity.pdbx_description
1 polymer ?
#
loop_
_entity_poly.entity_id
_entity_poly.type
_entity_poly.pdbx_seq_one_letter_code
_entity_poly.pdbx_strand_id
1 'polypeptide(L)'
;MRVHFRHGSLQGLENMAQNSFALLTNLGRAKEAAALANGTAIIITHIAIGDGTTVPSGGETSLYNEVARKAISGHGTVIGASNVAYFDIFLAAADGPYTIREAGLYDNAGDLIAIARYDPPISKPVPSSGQTVEGTVRLQVAFSNIANVTIVVDPSFTVPLQRLSRLPWIPVLSMTITVPPASPNVGDVYLVPTGGSGSWAGQSGKIAEYTAAGWAILTPPNGHGISLPDGRVFEKVGGTYIEKIALDNQSGKWNYAVAAGTANAISATLTPAPESVAAGMVIALKIASSNTGAVTLALNGTAARGVTNSSGGSLKAGALRAGQMATMVFNGSSWSLIGVNAAEIPEVVTTMTMYVRPDGNDNNDGRTNTAAGAKLTVAGAIAAFDTVFVSGGAAIIKLGIPGSYAIGTNIGLANGMILGDAADKESYILQSMSTTPSAVLGVVGGRLSVVGVTLRSVHAAIAGLSTSLGAIVSLSNVALNPGVALTSSHIVSAPGCTVTVAEMSYSGTAASCFAASGGSITLSGAQNFNNCVFTSMNAGASAAGQIQVSGAFSVTGTATGPRYSVSTNGVINTRGSGANFFPGTTAGVTSTGGQYV
;
A
#
# COMPACT_ATOMS: atom_id res chain seq x y z
N MET A 1 20.31 46.10 34.58
CA MET A 1 19.84 46.95 33.46
C MET A 1 20.74 46.78 32.23
N ARG A 2 20.20 46.73 31.00
CA ARG A 2 20.97 46.64 29.73
C ARG A 2 20.71 47.87 28.87
N VAL A 3 21.76 48.59 28.47
CA VAL A 3 21.70 49.72 27.53
C VAL A 3 22.36 49.27 26.23
N HIS A 4 21.65 49.39 25.11
CA HIS A 4 22.20 49.11 23.78
C HIS A 4 22.44 50.43 23.05
N PHE A 5 23.70 50.75 22.79
CA PHE A 5 24.09 51.78 21.83
C PHE A 5 24.53 51.10 20.53
N ARG A 6 24.06 51.58 19.38
CA ARG A 6 24.51 51.07 18.07
C ARG A 6 25.58 51.99 17.48
N HIS A 7 26.86 51.69 17.73
CA HIS A 7 27.95 51.89 16.76
C HIS A 7 29.11 50.93 17.07
N GLY A 8 29.94 50.63 16.06
CA GLY A 8 30.97 49.61 16.08
C GLY A 8 32.04 49.74 17.17
N SER A 9 32.45 48.57 17.68
CA SER A 9 33.66 48.26 18.44
C SER A 9 34.04 49.17 19.62
N LEU A 10 33.63 48.78 20.83
CA LEU A 10 34.49 48.87 22.03
C LEU A 10 34.24 47.62 22.90
N GLN A 11 35.23 46.74 22.97
CA GLN A 11 35.31 45.64 23.93
C GLN A 11 35.50 46.19 25.34
N GLY A 12 34.86 45.56 26.33
CA GLY A 12 35.24 45.68 27.74
C GLY A 12 34.29 46.46 28.64
N LEU A 13 33.06 45.97 28.83
CA LEU A 13 32.24 46.27 30.03
C LEU A 13 31.40 45.04 30.45
N GLU A 14 31.92 43.83 30.23
CA GLU A 14 31.39 42.60 30.83
C GLU A 14 31.95 42.43 32.24
N ASN A 15 31.46 43.20 33.20
CA ASN A 15 31.40 42.91 34.65
C ASN A 15 31.32 44.20 35.46
N MET A 16 30.10 44.65 35.78
CA MET A 16 29.85 45.42 37.00
C MET A 16 28.51 44.98 37.58
N ALA A 17 28.57 44.27 38.72
CA ALA A 17 27.41 44.00 39.55
C ALA A 17 26.96 45.32 40.20
N GLN A 18 25.82 45.85 39.75
CA GLN A 18 25.15 47.01 40.33
C GLN A 18 23.65 46.70 40.40
N ASN A 19 23.06 46.83 41.59
CA ASN A 19 21.67 46.50 41.93
C ASN A 19 20.69 46.94 40.83
N SER A 20 20.13 45.97 40.11
CA SER A 20 19.55 46.19 38.77
C SER A 20 18.09 46.68 38.74
N PHE A 21 17.55 47.16 39.87
CA PHE A 21 16.14 47.60 39.98
C PHE A 21 16.04 49.03 40.51
N ALA A 22 15.08 49.79 39.98
CA ALA A 22 14.69 51.08 40.52
C ALA A 22 13.97 50.90 41.87
N LEU A 23 14.20 51.84 42.78
CA LEU A 23 13.52 51.91 44.07
C LEU A 23 12.15 52.58 43.89
N LEU A 24 11.09 51.92 44.37
CA LEU A 24 9.75 52.51 44.38
C LEU A 24 9.68 53.61 45.45
N THR A 25 9.22 54.81 45.08
CA THR A 25 9.13 55.93 46.02
C THR A 25 8.03 55.70 47.05
N ASN A 26 8.02 56.46 48.15
CA ASN A 26 6.93 56.47 49.14
C ASN A 26 5.59 56.78 48.46
N LEU A 27 5.60 57.73 47.52
CA LEU A 27 4.43 58.10 46.72
C LEU A 27 4.03 56.98 45.76
N GLY A 28 5.00 56.36 45.07
CA GLY A 28 4.76 55.20 44.20
C GLY A 28 4.16 54.02 44.93
N ARG A 29 4.66 53.69 46.13
CA ARG A 29 4.10 52.66 47.02
C ARG A 29 2.70 52.99 47.48
N ALA A 30 2.43 54.24 47.86
CA ALA A 30 1.09 54.67 48.27
C ALA A 30 0.09 54.58 47.11
N LYS A 31 0.50 54.98 45.89
CA LYS A 31 -0.30 54.84 44.69
C LYS A 31 -0.50 53.38 44.28
N GLU A 32 0.51 52.54 44.43
CA GLU A 32 0.40 51.10 44.21
C GLU A 32 -0.60 50.46 45.17
N ALA A 33 -0.53 50.79 46.46
CA ALA A 33 -1.48 50.32 47.45
C ALA A 33 -2.90 50.82 47.18
N ALA A 34 -3.06 52.08 46.76
CA ALA A 34 -4.36 52.65 46.41
C ALA A 34 -4.95 52.04 45.12
N ALA A 35 -4.12 51.80 44.11
CA ALA A 35 -4.49 51.08 42.89
C ALA A 35 -4.95 49.66 43.21
N LEU A 36 -4.22 48.97 44.11
CA LEU A 36 -4.58 47.64 44.60
C LEU A 36 -5.90 47.62 45.38
N ALA A 37 -6.12 48.57 46.29
CA ALA A 37 -7.33 48.64 47.10
C ALA A 37 -8.58 48.96 46.28
N ASN A 38 -8.43 49.75 45.21
CA ASN A 38 -9.57 50.23 44.42
C ASN A 38 -9.76 49.50 43.08
N GLY A 39 -8.90 48.53 42.75
CA GLY A 39 -8.90 47.85 41.44
C GLY A 39 -8.66 48.81 40.27
N THR A 40 -7.99 49.94 40.53
CA THR A 40 -7.66 50.95 39.52
C THR A 40 -6.21 50.80 39.07
N ALA A 41 -5.88 51.45 37.95
CA ALA A 41 -4.60 51.30 37.33
C ALA A 41 -3.68 52.51 37.46
N ILE A 42 -2.38 52.26 37.65
CA ILE A 42 -1.35 53.31 37.52
C ILE A 42 -0.94 53.44 36.06
N ILE A 43 -1.19 54.60 35.44
CA ILE A 43 -0.82 54.90 34.06
C ILE A 43 0.56 55.56 34.04
N ILE A 44 1.56 54.82 33.58
CA ILE A 44 2.94 55.29 33.42
C ILE A 44 3.12 55.93 32.03
N THR A 45 3.63 57.16 31.99
CA THR A 45 3.69 57.95 30.74
C THR A 45 5.11 58.34 30.32
N HIS A 46 6.03 58.55 31.27
CA HIS A 46 7.37 59.07 30.98
C HIS A 46 8.47 58.40 31.81
N ILE A 47 9.68 58.35 31.24
CA ILE A 47 10.92 58.27 32.04
C ILE A 47 11.63 59.61 31.91
N ALA A 48 12.01 60.18 33.05
CA ALA A 48 12.98 61.27 33.10
C ALA A 48 14.37 60.73 33.40
N ILE A 49 15.38 61.37 32.85
CA ILE A 49 16.80 61.10 33.08
C ILE A 49 17.44 62.34 33.69
N GLY A 50 18.40 62.14 34.58
CA GLY A 50 19.06 63.21 35.33
C GLY A 50 20.53 62.93 35.55
N ASP A 51 21.28 63.95 35.98
CA ASP A 51 22.69 63.86 36.36
C ASP A 51 22.92 64.13 37.87
N GLY A 52 21.86 64.01 38.68
CA GLY A 52 21.92 64.11 40.13
C GLY A 52 22.91 63.10 40.76
N THR A 53 23.65 63.55 41.77
CA THR A 53 24.71 62.75 42.43
C THR A 53 24.32 62.20 43.80
N THR A 54 23.11 62.52 44.27
CA THR A 54 22.56 62.05 45.56
C THR A 54 22.05 60.62 45.46
N VAL A 55 22.27 59.80 46.50
CA VAL A 55 21.79 58.40 46.52
C VAL A 55 20.30 58.41 46.90
N PRO A 56 19.39 57.85 46.08
CA PRO A 56 17.97 57.84 46.39
C PRO A 56 17.64 57.07 47.67
N SER A 57 16.79 57.67 48.49
CA SER A 57 16.27 57.14 49.76
C SER A 57 14.87 56.52 49.63
N GLY A 58 14.18 56.78 48.49
CA GLY A 58 12.80 56.39 48.24
C GLY A 58 11.79 57.45 48.69
N GLY A 59 12.22 58.54 49.34
CA GLY A 59 11.35 59.66 49.73
C GLY A 59 11.13 60.70 48.63
N GLU A 60 11.75 60.53 47.46
CA GLU A 60 11.81 61.55 46.42
C GLU A 60 10.45 61.72 45.72
N THR A 61 10.10 62.98 45.42
CA THR A 61 8.94 63.35 44.61
C THR A 61 9.33 63.86 43.22
N SER A 62 10.62 64.12 43.00
CA SER A 62 11.24 64.49 41.73
C SER A 62 12.68 63.98 41.66
N LEU A 63 13.28 63.94 40.47
CA LEU A 63 14.72 63.73 40.32
C LEU A 63 15.52 64.87 40.99
N TYR A 64 16.76 64.60 41.40
CA TYR A 64 17.63 65.59 42.04
C TYR A 64 18.13 66.64 41.04
N ASN A 65 18.43 66.23 39.80
CA ASN A 65 18.67 67.13 38.68
C ASN A 65 18.24 66.49 37.35
N GLU A 66 17.02 66.78 36.91
CA GLU A 66 16.46 66.30 35.65
C GLU A 66 17.08 67.00 34.44
N VAL A 67 17.61 66.23 33.49
CA VAL A 67 18.21 66.75 32.25
C VAL A 67 17.34 66.53 31.02
N ALA A 68 16.47 65.51 31.03
CA ALA A 68 15.49 65.31 29.97
C ALA A 68 14.36 64.37 30.42
N ARG A 69 13.21 64.50 29.78
CA ARG A 69 12.05 63.62 29.95
C ARG A 69 11.55 63.13 28.60
N LYS A 70 11.28 61.83 28.50
CA LYS A 70 10.83 61.18 27.25
C LYS A 70 9.64 60.28 27.54
N ALA A 71 8.71 60.24 26.59
CA ALA A 71 7.58 59.32 26.65
C ALA A 71 8.06 57.87 26.55
N ILE A 72 7.38 56.95 27.22
CA ILE A 72 7.70 55.52 27.18
C ILE A 72 7.66 55.01 25.73
N SER A 73 8.75 54.40 25.26
CA SER A 73 8.88 53.80 23.92
C SER A 73 8.75 52.27 23.92
N GLY A 74 8.68 51.63 25.09
CA GLY A 74 8.50 50.19 25.22
C GLY A 74 8.26 49.77 26.66
N HIS A 75 7.52 48.67 26.87
CA HIS A 75 7.28 48.13 28.20
C HIS A 75 7.01 46.62 28.17
N GLY A 76 7.07 45.97 29.32
CA GLY A 76 6.66 44.58 29.50
C GLY A 76 7.09 44.00 30.84
N THR A 77 6.90 42.69 31.02
CA THR A 77 7.38 41.96 32.21
C THR A 77 8.73 41.29 31.95
N VAL A 78 9.53 41.14 32.99
CA VAL A 78 10.83 40.46 32.89
C VAL A 78 10.64 38.95 32.99
N ILE A 79 11.13 38.21 32.01
CA ILE A 79 11.08 36.74 31.99
C ILE A 79 11.83 36.20 33.22
N GLY A 80 11.17 35.40 34.04
CA GLY A 80 11.72 34.83 35.28
C GLY A 80 11.49 35.67 36.54
N ALA A 81 10.87 36.85 36.44
CA ALA A 81 10.49 37.68 37.59
C ALA A 81 9.08 38.26 37.39
N SER A 82 8.06 37.54 37.89
CA SER A 82 6.63 37.88 37.69
C SER A 82 6.19 39.20 38.33
N ASN A 83 7.01 39.76 39.23
CA ASN A 83 6.76 41.01 39.94
C ASN A 83 7.63 42.18 39.44
N VAL A 84 8.37 42.01 38.32
CA VAL A 84 9.19 43.06 37.73
C VAL A 84 8.68 43.46 36.34
N ALA A 85 8.39 44.75 36.17
CA ALA A 85 8.11 45.37 34.89
C ALA A 85 9.33 46.16 34.40
N TYR A 86 9.49 46.25 33.08
CA TYR A 86 10.48 47.13 32.46
C TYR A 86 9.80 48.21 31.61
N PHE A 87 10.46 49.36 31.51
CA PHE A 87 10.04 50.52 30.73
C PHE A 87 11.23 51.07 29.96
N ASP A 88 11.04 51.39 28.68
CA ASP A 88 12.06 51.89 27.79
C ASP A 88 11.74 53.33 27.38
N ILE A 89 12.80 54.12 27.18
CA ILE A 89 12.75 55.35 26.37
C ILE A 89 13.76 55.27 25.24
N PHE A 90 13.39 55.85 24.11
CA PHE A 90 14.29 56.03 22.97
C PHE A 90 14.94 57.40 23.03
N LEU A 91 16.27 57.44 22.91
CA LEU A 91 17.04 58.67 22.80
C LEU A 91 17.58 58.77 21.38
N ALA A 92 17.03 59.70 20.58
CA ALA A 92 17.41 59.91 19.19
C ALA A 92 18.85 60.43 19.08
N ALA A 93 19.42 60.42 17.87
CA ALA A 93 20.82 60.83 17.67
C ALA A 93 21.10 62.30 18.08
N ALA A 94 20.11 63.18 18.01
CA ALA A 94 20.22 64.59 18.38
C ALA A 94 19.96 64.88 19.87
N ASP A 95 19.46 63.91 20.64
CA ASP A 95 19.09 64.11 22.04
C ASP A 95 20.33 64.08 22.96
N GLY A 96 20.77 65.21 23.50
CA GLY A 96 21.89 65.27 24.45
C GLY A 96 22.84 66.46 24.21
N PRO A 97 24.11 66.38 24.66
CA PRO A 97 24.75 65.24 25.32
C PRO A 97 24.21 65.06 26.75
N TYR A 98 24.05 63.81 27.19
CA TYR A 98 23.60 63.51 28.55
C TYR A 98 24.64 62.68 29.30
N THR A 99 24.88 63.03 30.56
CA THR A 99 25.55 62.18 31.55
C THR A 99 24.50 61.69 32.53
N ILE A 100 23.98 60.49 32.30
CA ILE A 100 22.82 59.99 33.05
C ILE A 100 23.31 59.29 34.32
N ARG A 101 22.95 59.86 35.47
CA ARG A 101 23.25 59.36 36.83
C ARG A 101 22.01 58.97 37.61
N GLU A 102 20.83 59.37 37.15
CA GLU A 102 19.56 58.95 37.71
C GLU A 102 18.49 58.83 36.62
N ALA A 103 17.47 58.01 36.87
CA ALA A 103 16.25 57.97 36.07
C ALA A 103 15.02 57.80 36.95
N GLY A 104 13.93 58.46 36.57
CA GLY A 104 12.66 58.47 37.29
C GLY A 104 11.52 58.00 36.40
N LEU A 105 10.66 57.14 36.93
CA LEU A 105 9.43 56.69 36.28
C LEU A 105 8.26 57.58 36.71
N TYR A 106 7.53 58.16 35.76
CA TYR A 106 6.45 59.10 36.04
C TYR A 106 5.11 58.63 35.51
N ASP A 107 4.05 58.91 36.28
CA ASP A 107 2.68 58.64 35.88
C ASP A 107 2.02 59.81 35.13
N ASN A 108 0.76 59.64 34.72
CA ASN A 108 -0.01 60.67 34.02
C ASN A 108 -0.32 61.93 34.87
N ALA A 109 -0.26 61.84 36.20
CA ALA A 109 -0.41 63.00 37.09
C ALA A 109 0.91 63.78 37.25
N GLY A 110 2.01 63.28 36.67
CA GLY A 110 3.34 63.86 36.81
C GLY A 110 4.07 63.43 38.09
N ASP A 111 3.55 62.44 38.81
CA ASP A 111 4.11 61.98 40.07
C ASP A 111 5.23 60.95 39.86
N LEU A 112 6.32 61.07 40.61
CA LEU A 112 7.47 60.17 40.56
C LEU A 112 7.14 58.84 41.26
N ILE A 113 7.03 57.77 40.48
CA ILE A 113 6.66 56.43 40.93
C ILE A 113 7.90 55.65 41.40
N ALA A 114 8.97 55.67 40.63
CA ALA A 114 10.20 54.94 40.95
C ALA A 114 11.44 55.74 40.54
N ILE A 115 12.53 55.57 41.26
CA ILE A 115 13.80 56.25 41.00
C ILE A 115 14.95 55.25 41.00
N ALA A 116 15.87 55.39 40.04
CA ALA A 116 17.09 54.61 39.95
C ALA A 116 18.30 55.53 39.90
N ARG A 117 19.42 55.03 40.42
CA ARG A 117 20.74 55.64 40.32
C ARG A 117 21.62 54.82 39.38
N TYR A 118 22.47 55.50 38.62
CA TYR A 118 23.50 54.93 37.76
C TYR A 118 24.89 55.32 38.25
N ASP A 119 25.64 54.32 38.69
CA ASP A 119 27.06 54.45 39.06
C ASP A 119 27.82 53.21 38.53
N PRO A 120 28.69 53.34 37.51
CA PRO A 120 29.13 54.56 36.86
C PRO A 120 28.03 55.22 36.00
N PRO A 121 28.15 56.54 35.72
CA PRO A 121 27.22 57.26 34.87
C PRO A 121 27.15 56.69 33.44
N ILE A 122 25.98 56.77 32.82
CA ILE A 122 25.77 56.42 31.41
C ILE A 122 25.97 57.67 30.55
N SER A 123 26.97 57.68 29.69
CA SER A 123 27.22 58.80 28.78
C SER A 123 26.53 58.59 27.43
N LYS A 124 25.63 59.51 27.06
CA LYS A 124 25.11 59.65 25.69
C LYS A 124 25.72 60.89 25.04
N PRO A 125 26.78 60.76 24.22
CA PRO A 125 27.33 61.88 23.48
C PRO A 125 26.38 62.32 22.34
N VAL A 126 26.42 63.60 21.97
CA VAL A 126 25.87 64.06 20.69
C VAL A 126 26.97 64.15 19.63
N PRO A 127 26.63 64.03 18.34
CA PRO A 127 27.62 64.01 17.27
C PRO A 127 28.36 65.35 17.16
N SER A 128 29.69 65.34 17.21
CA SER A 128 30.51 66.38 16.56
C SER A 128 31.02 65.82 15.24
N SER A 129 30.42 66.28 14.14
CA SER A 129 30.71 65.88 12.74
C SER A 129 30.79 64.36 12.47
N GLY A 130 29.66 63.74 12.11
CA GLY A 130 29.67 62.53 11.25
C GLY A 130 29.38 61.15 11.87
N GLN A 131 28.91 61.04 13.11
CA GLN A 131 28.44 59.75 13.69
C GLN A 131 27.07 59.90 14.37
N THR A 132 26.10 59.02 14.13
CA THR A 132 24.79 59.03 14.84
C THR A 132 24.78 58.04 16.01
N VAL A 133 24.66 58.52 17.25
CA VAL A 133 24.57 57.66 18.45
C VAL A 133 23.13 57.63 18.98
N GLU A 134 22.38 56.62 18.59
CA GLU A 134 21.05 56.31 19.11
C GLU A 134 21.14 55.27 20.24
N GLY A 135 20.24 55.37 21.23
CA GLY A 135 20.26 54.47 22.38
C GLY A 135 18.89 54.30 23.00
N THR A 136 18.67 53.16 23.65
CA THR A 136 17.48 52.89 24.46
C THR A 136 17.87 52.77 25.92
N VAL A 137 17.19 53.51 26.80
CA VAL A 137 17.38 53.43 28.26
C VAL A 137 16.22 52.62 28.83
N ARG A 138 16.55 51.51 29.51
CA ARG A 138 15.57 50.58 30.11
C ARG A 138 15.56 50.65 31.64
N LEU A 139 14.48 51.12 32.24
CA LEU A 139 14.26 51.04 33.68
C LEU A 139 13.53 49.74 34.05
N GLN A 140 13.97 49.04 35.11
CA GLN A 140 13.26 47.87 35.66
C GLN A 140 12.77 48.21 37.07
N VAL A 141 11.48 48.00 37.34
CA VAL A 141 10.85 48.33 38.62
C VAL A 141 10.13 47.09 39.15
N ALA A 142 10.40 46.75 40.40
CA ALA A 142 9.68 45.70 41.11
C ALA A 142 8.41 46.29 41.74
N PHE A 143 7.28 45.70 41.43
CA PHE A 143 5.96 46.01 41.98
C PHE A 143 5.51 44.88 42.90
N SER A 144 4.71 45.20 43.91
CA SER A 144 4.07 44.25 44.83
C SER A 144 3.02 43.39 44.11
N ASN A 145 2.32 43.92 43.09
CA ASN A 145 1.43 43.17 42.21
C ASN A 145 1.24 43.86 40.83
N ILE A 146 1.63 43.20 39.74
CA ILE A 146 1.56 43.76 38.36
C ILE A 146 0.12 43.79 37.81
N ALA A 147 -0.84 43.06 38.39
CA ALA A 147 -2.20 42.97 37.87
C ALA A 147 -2.96 44.32 37.80
N ASN A 148 -2.53 45.33 38.56
CA ASN A 148 -3.17 46.64 38.63
C ASN A 148 -2.32 47.77 38.00
N VAL A 149 -1.37 47.43 37.13
CA VAL A 149 -0.64 48.45 36.33
C VAL A 149 -1.19 48.40 34.90
N THR A 150 -2.15 49.27 34.57
CA THR A 150 -2.61 49.45 33.17
C THR A 150 -1.71 50.46 32.48
N ILE A 151 -0.92 49.95 31.54
CA ILE A 151 0.05 50.72 30.78
C ILE A 151 -0.65 51.19 29.50
N VAL A 152 -1.03 52.46 29.46
CA VAL A 152 -1.54 53.10 28.23
C VAL A 152 -0.37 53.81 27.57
N VAL A 153 0.09 53.28 26.43
CA VAL A 153 1.00 54.00 25.53
C VAL A 153 0.16 54.85 24.59
N ASP A 154 0.61 56.07 24.30
CA ASP A 154 0.02 56.97 23.31
C ASP A 154 -0.24 56.22 21.98
N PRO A 155 -1.46 56.22 21.43
CA PRO A 155 -1.81 55.54 20.19
C PRO A 155 -1.13 56.14 18.94
N SER A 156 -0.37 57.23 19.06
CA SER A 156 0.52 57.74 18.00
C SER A 156 1.84 56.97 17.85
N PHE A 157 2.01 55.84 18.55
CA PHE A 157 3.19 55.00 18.47
C PHE A 157 3.31 54.27 17.11
N THR A 158 4.08 54.84 16.19
CA THR A 158 4.63 54.15 15.03
C THR A 158 5.67 53.12 15.48
N VAL A 159 5.34 51.83 15.42
CA VAL A 159 6.34 50.76 15.52
C VAL A 159 7.34 50.89 14.37
N PRO A 160 8.64 51.14 14.62
CA PRO A 160 9.65 51.14 13.58
C PRO A 160 9.77 49.73 12.99
N LEU A 161 10.07 49.67 11.69
CA LEU A 161 10.23 48.53 10.76
C LEU A 161 11.01 47.27 11.24
N GLN A 162 11.49 47.21 12.49
CA GLN A 162 12.20 46.07 13.08
C GLN A 162 11.32 44.96 13.68
N ARG A 163 10.00 45.16 13.84
CA ARG A 163 9.10 44.06 14.25
C ARG A 163 8.57 43.21 13.09
N LEU A 164 8.57 43.74 11.86
CA LEU A 164 8.12 43.01 10.68
C LEU A 164 9.18 42.03 10.16
N SER A 165 10.48 42.32 10.35
CA SER A 165 11.58 41.41 9.99
C SER A 165 11.71 40.16 10.87
N ARG A 166 10.84 39.98 11.87
CA ARG A 166 10.81 38.82 12.78
C ARG A 166 9.57 37.95 12.63
N LEU A 167 8.61 38.31 11.78
CA LEU A 167 7.46 37.45 11.55
C LEU A 167 7.84 36.34 10.57
N PRO A 168 7.68 35.06 10.95
CA PRO A 168 7.91 33.95 10.05
C PRO A 168 6.90 33.92 8.88
N TRP A 169 5.84 34.73 8.94
CA TRP A 169 4.77 34.77 7.95
C TRP A 169 4.14 36.15 7.78
N ILE A 170 3.88 36.57 6.54
CA ILE A 170 3.20 37.84 6.21
C ILE A 170 2.14 37.65 5.11
N PRO A 171 0.89 38.10 5.28
CA PRO A 171 -0.06 38.15 4.18
C PRO A 171 0.34 39.26 3.19
N VAL A 172 0.30 38.95 1.89
CA VAL A 172 0.53 39.93 0.82
C VAL A 172 -0.70 39.99 -0.09
N LEU A 173 -1.02 41.17 -0.61
CA LEU A 173 -2.18 41.38 -1.48
C LEU A 173 -1.99 40.75 -2.86
N SER A 174 -0.76 40.76 -3.36
CA SER A 174 -0.40 40.13 -4.63
C SER A 174 1.09 39.83 -4.70
N MET A 175 1.43 38.89 -5.57
CA MET A 175 2.79 38.52 -5.94
C MET A 175 3.07 38.63 -7.45
N THR A 176 2.13 39.13 -8.25
CA THR A 176 2.18 39.12 -9.72
C THR A 176 2.17 40.51 -10.35
N ILE A 177 1.78 41.55 -9.60
CA ILE A 177 1.76 42.92 -10.13
C ILE A 177 3.18 43.48 -10.25
N THR A 178 3.55 43.96 -11.42
CA THR A 178 4.91 44.45 -11.73
C THR A 178 5.03 45.97 -11.56
N VAL A 179 3.92 46.69 -11.55
CA VAL A 179 3.89 48.15 -11.35
C VAL A 179 3.31 48.46 -9.98
N PRO A 180 3.97 49.26 -9.12
CA PRO A 180 3.39 49.67 -7.85
C PRO A 180 2.05 50.38 -8.08
N PRO A 181 1.00 50.09 -7.28
CA PRO A 181 -0.27 50.81 -7.35
C PRO A 181 -0.08 52.33 -7.29
N ALA A 182 -0.88 53.09 -8.04
CA ALA A 182 -0.79 54.55 -8.08
C ALA A 182 -1.44 55.23 -6.85
N SER A 183 -2.31 54.51 -6.13
CA SER A 183 -2.96 54.99 -4.90
C SER A 183 -3.08 53.86 -3.87
N PRO A 184 -1.94 53.35 -3.35
CA PRO A 184 -1.93 52.32 -2.31
C PRO A 184 -2.34 52.91 -0.95
N ASN A 185 -2.96 52.08 -0.11
CA ASN A 185 -3.24 52.45 1.27
C ASN A 185 -2.02 52.18 2.15
N VAL A 186 -1.84 52.99 3.20
CA VAL A 186 -0.79 52.73 4.19
C VAL A 186 -1.03 51.35 4.81
N GLY A 187 -0.03 50.48 4.76
CA GLY A 187 -0.10 49.08 5.19
C GLY A 187 -0.34 48.06 4.06
N ASP A 188 -0.52 48.49 2.80
CA ASP A 188 -0.61 47.56 1.68
C ASP A 188 0.73 46.84 1.47
N VAL A 189 0.70 45.51 1.44
CA VAL A 189 1.91 44.66 1.31
C VAL A 189 1.86 43.80 0.05
N TYR A 190 2.96 43.75 -0.69
CA TYR A 190 3.12 42.99 -1.92
C TYR A 190 4.44 42.20 -1.94
N LEU A 191 4.46 41.05 -2.61
CA LEU A 191 5.72 40.46 -3.07
C LEU A 191 6.07 41.05 -4.43
N VAL A 192 7.25 41.63 -4.57
CA VAL A 192 7.71 42.19 -5.86
C VAL A 192 8.09 41.05 -6.81
N PRO A 193 7.39 40.87 -7.95
CA PRO A 193 7.75 39.88 -8.95
C PRO A 193 9.02 40.31 -9.73
N THR A 194 9.54 39.38 -10.51
CA THR A 194 10.58 39.70 -11.50
C THR A 194 10.03 40.71 -12.52
N GLY A 195 10.86 41.71 -12.88
CA GLY A 195 10.46 42.76 -13.82
C GLY A 195 9.66 43.91 -13.22
N GLY A 196 9.72 44.11 -11.90
CA GLY A 196 9.11 45.28 -11.24
C GLY A 196 9.59 46.62 -11.84
N SER A 197 8.71 47.62 -11.90
CA SER A 197 8.98 48.95 -12.44
C SER A 197 8.84 50.06 -11.38
N GLY A 198 9.26 51.29 -11.71
CA GLY A 198 9.15 52.44 -10.79
C GLY A 198 9.92 52.19 -9.50
N SER A 199 9.30 52.47 -8.34
CA SER A 199 9.89 52.22 -7.02
C SER A 199 10.20 50.73 -6.73
N TRP A 200 9.68 49.80 -7.54
CA TRP A 200 9.93 48.36 -7.40
C TRP A 200 11.05 47.85 -8.33
N ALA A 201 11.64 48.72 -9.15
CA ALA A 201 12.71 48.34 -10.07
C ALA A 201 13.93 47.75 -9.33
N GLY A 202 14.37 46.57 -9.76
CA GLY A 202 15.49 45.85 -9.16
C GLY A 202 15.21 45.17 -7.82
N GLN A 203 13.95 45.16 -7.34
CA GLN A 203 13.59 44.62 -6.02
C GLN A 203 12.89 43.25 -6.06
N SER A 204 13.08 42.46 -7.13
CA SER A 204 12.47 41.13 -7.29
C SER A 204 12.70 40.22 -6.07
N GLY A 205 11.67 39.54 -5.60
CA GLY A 205 11.74 38.60 -4.46
C GLY A 205 11.83 39.26 -3.08
N LYS A 206 11.60 40.58 -3.02
CA LYS A 206 11.49 41.37 -1.79
C LYS A 206 10.04 41.74 -1.51
N ILE A 207 9.75 42.08 -0.25
CA ILE A 207 8.43 42.54 0.18
C ILE A 207 8.39 44.06 0.08
N ALA A 208 7.35 44.59 -0.55
CA ALA A 208 7.07 46.02 -0.63
C ALA A 208 5.86 46.35 0.23
N GLU A 209 6.04 47.24 1.21
CA GLU A 209 4.97 47.76 2.05
C GLU A 209 4.81 49.26 1.78
N TYR A 210 3.57 49.73 1.61
CA TYR A 210 3.32 51.16 1.47
C TYR A 210 3.21 51.84 2.83
N THR A 211 4.03 52.87 3.05
CA THR A 211 4.06 53.67 4.28
C THR A 211 3.72 55.12 4.00
N ALA A 212 3.54 55.94 5.04
CA ALA A 212 3.35 57.39 4.89
C ALA A 212 4.54 58.10 4.20
N ALA A 213 5.73 57.46 4.18
CA ALA A 213 6.93 57.96 3.52
C ALA A 213 7.16 57.34 2.11
N GLY A 214 6.22 56.52 1.62
CA GLY A 214 6.31 55.79 0.35
C GLY A 214 6.61 54.29 0.53
N TRP A 215 7.09 53.65 -0.53
CA TRP A 215 7.36 52.21 -0.57
C TRP A 215 8.59 51.81 0.27
N ALA A 216 8.36 51.06 1.34
CA ALA A 216 9.39 50.40 2.11
C ALA A 216 9.68 49.01 1.52
N ILE A 217 10.96 48.71 1.27
CA ILE A 217 11.39 47.45 0.67
C ILE A 217 12.15 46.60 1.71
N LEU A 218 11.67 45.38 1.94
CA LEU A 218 12.23 44.44 2.91
C LEU A 218 12.80 43.21 2.22
N THR A 219 13.96 42.74 2.68
CA THR A 219 14.58 41.49 2.20
C THR A 219 14.30 40.36 3.20
N PRO A 220 13.30 39.50 2.95
CA PRO A 220 12.98 38.40 3.87
C PRO A 220 14.03 37.27 3.75
N PRO A 221 14.37 36.60 4.87
CA PRO A 221 15.24 35.42 4.85
C PRO A 221 14.55 34.22 4.19
N ASN A 222 15.33 33.19 3.84
CA ASN A 222 14.75 31.88 3.50
C ASN A 222 14.00 31.32 4.72
N GLY A 223 12.92 30.58 4.48
CA GLY A 223 11.99 30.09 5.50
C GLY A 223 10.82 31.04 5.80
N HIS A 224 10.82 32.26 5.23
CA HIS A 224 9.71 33.19 5.38
C HIS A 224 8.50 32.76 4.54
N GLY A 225 7.32 32.70 5.14
CA GLY A 225 6.07 32.40 4.46
C GLY A 225 5.26 33.62 4.03
N ILE A 226 4.53 33.52 2.93
CA ILE A 226 3.49 34.47 2.54
C ILE A 226 2.18 33.74 2.28
N SER A 227 1.07 34.45 2.45
CA SER A 227 -0.26 34.02 1.99
C SER A 227 -0.88 35.08 1.10
N LEU A 228 -1.61 34.63 0.09
CA LEU A 228 -2.41 35.48 -0.78
C LEU A 228 -3.88 35.51 -0.30
N PRO A 229 -4.67 36.53 -0.69
CA PRO A 229 -6.10 36.59 -0.37
C PRO A 229 -6.90 35.42 -0.97
N ASP A 230 -6.36 34.75 -2.01
CA ASP A 230 -6.95 33.57 -2.65
C ASP A 230 -6.74 32.26 -1.86
N GLY A 231 -6.07 32.32 -0.70
CA GLY A 231 -5.82 31.18 0.18
C GLY A 231 -4.55 30.38 -0.15
N ARG A 232 -3.85 30.72 -1.24
CA ARG A 232 -2.55 30.09 -1.54
C ARG A 232 -1.47 30.57 -0.59
N VAL A 233 -0.54 29.66 -0.33
CA VAL A 233 0.56 29.83 0.61
C VAL A 233 1.88 29.55 -0.10
N PHE A 234 2.88 30.38 0.15
CA PHE A 234 4.22 30.22 -0.39
C PHE A 234 5.28 30.33 0.71
N GLU A 235 6.39 29.62 0.58
CA GLU A 235 7.57 29.74 1.44
C GLU A 235 8.79 30.12 0.61
N LYS A 236 9.63 31.02 1.15
CA LYS A 236 10.86 31.45 0.50
C LYS A 236 11.97 30.40 0.67
N VAL A 237 12.45 29.81 -0.42
CA VAL A 237 13.54 28.85 -0.48
C VAL A 237 14.56 29.31 -1.51
N GLY A 238 15.84 29.41 -1.13
CA GLY A 238 16.90 29.79 -2.07
C GLY A 238 16.69 31.17 -2.73
N GLY A 239 16.06 32.11 -2.04
CA GLY A 239 15.76 33.44 -2.58
C GLY A 239 14.43 33.57 -3.33
N THR A 240 13.73 32.46 -3.59
CA THR A 240 12.49 32.42 -4.39
C THR A 240 11.31 31.89 -3.58
N TYR A 241 10.09 32.38 -3.79
CA TYR A 241 8.89 31.87 -3.12
C TYR A 241 8.29 30.68 -3.88
N ILE A 242 8.07 29.57 -3.16
CA ILE A 242 7.55 28.29 -3.69
C ILE A 242 6.23 27.96 -2.98
N GLU A 243 5.20 27.53 -3.71
CA GLU A 243 3.87 27.21 -3.18
C GLU A 243 3.89 25.95 -2.28
N LYS A 244 3.20 25.97 -1.12
CA LYS A 244 3.06 24.82 -0.19
C LYS A 244 1.83 23.96 -0.49
N ILE A 245 2.05 22.66 -0.60
CA ILE A 245 1.35 21.71 -1.50
C ILE A 245 0.40 20.72 -0.77
N ALA A 246 -0.59 21.21 0.00
CA ALA A 246 -1.58 20.33 0.66
C ALA A 246 -2.63 19.72 -0.30
N LEU A 247 -2.85 20.30 -1.49
CA LEU A 247 -3.81 19.82 -2.51
C LEU A 247 -3.26 18.72 -3.42
N ASP A 248 -1.96 18.71 -3.75
CA ASP A 248 -1.43 17.72 -4.70
C ASP A 248 -1.46 16.29 -4.14
N ASN A 249 -1.25 16.11 -2.83
CA ASN A 249 -1.34 14.81 -2.17
C ASN A 249 -2.78 14.26 -2.16
N GLN A 250 -3.78 15.12 -1.98
CA GLN A 250 -5.20 14.72 -2.03
C GLN A 250 -5.68 14.41 -3.45
N SER A 251 -5.06 15.00 -4.48
CA SER A 251 -5.37 14.75 -5.89
C SER A 251 -4.67 13.51 -6.48
N GLY A 252 -3.79 12.84 -5.73
CA GLY A 252 -3.00 11.70 -6.22
C GLY A 252 -2.02 12.03 -7.35
N LYS A 253 -1.81 13.32 -7.67
CA LYS A 253 -1.04 13.78 -8.83
C LYS A 253 0.38 13.18 -8.92
N TRP A 254 0.97 12.84 -7.78
CA TRP A 254 2.35 12.36 -7.68
C TRP A 254 2.49 10.84 -7.78
N ASN A 255 1.40 10.10 -7.60
CA ASN A 255 1.40 8.63 -7.58
C ASN A 255 0.35 8.00 -8.50
N TYR A 256 -0.46 8.80 -9.20
CA TYR A 256 -1.48 8.33 -10.13
C TYR A 256 -1.12 8.61 -11.60
N ALA A 257 -1.38 7.63 -12.46
CA ALA A 257 -1.39 7.81 -13.92
C ALA A 257 -2.40 6.86 -14.59
N VAL A 258 -2.79 7.19 -15.82
CA VAL A 258 -3.51 6.26 -16.70
C VAL A 258 -2.48 5.43 -17.46
N ALA A 259 -2.62 4.11 -17.44
CA ALA A 259 -1.75 3.22 -18.20
C ALA A 259 -2.05 3.33 -19.70
N ALA A 260 -1.00 3.36 -20.51
CA ALA A 260 -1.03 3.30 -21.97
C ALA A 260 -0.25 2.07 -22.46
N GLY A 261 -0.06 1.94 -23.77
CA GLY A 261 0.64 0.79 -24.38
C GLY A 261 -0.31 -0.35 -24.73
N THR A 262 0.21 -1.58 -24.67
CA THR A 262 -0.55 -2.80 -24.98
C THR A 262 -0.98 -3.54 -23.70
N ALA A 263 -1.84 -4.56 -23.84
CA ALA A 263 -2.32 -5.38 -22.73
C ALA A 263 -1.21 -5.99 -21.83
N ASN A 264 -0.04 -6.29 -22.41
CA ASN A 264 1.06 -6.99 -21.73
C ASN A 264 2.35 -6.14 -21.65
N ALA A 265 2.41 -5.00 -22.33
CA ALA A 265 3.51 -4.04 -22.24
C ALA A 265 2.91 -2.65 -22.01
N ILE A 266 2.72 -2.32 -20.73
CA ILE A 266 2.10 -1.08 -20.28
C ILE A 266 3.14 0.00 -20.02
N SER A 267 2.73 1.26 -20.23
CA SER A 267 3.53 2.44 -19.90
C SER A 267 2.71 3.42 -19.08
N ALA A 268 3.33 4.20 -18.19
CA ALA A 268 2.66 5.23 -17.42
C ALA A 268 3.56 6.45 -17.22
N THR A 269 2.96 7.64 -17.10
CA THR A 269 3.70 8.91 -16.93
C THR A 269 3.14 9.67 -15.73
N LEU A 270 3.92 9.72 -14.63
CA LEU A 270 3.62 10.53 -13.46
C LEU A 270 4.03 11.99 -13.67
N THR A 271 3.32 12.93 -13.04
CA THR A 271 3.62 14.37 -13.12
C THR A 271 3.60 14.99 -11.71
N PRO A 272 4.72 15.46 -11.16
CA PRO A 272 6.06 15.51 -11.77
C PRO A 272 6.67 14.11 -11.97
N ALA A 273 7.60 14.00 -12.92
CA ALA A 273 8.33 12.76 -13.15
C ALA A 273 9.27 12.48 -11.96
N PRO A 274 9.28 11.26 -11.41
CA PRO A 274 10.24 10.88 -10.37
C PRO A 274 11.67 10.88 -10.95
N GLU A 275 12.64 11.35 -10.18
CA GLU A 275 14.06 11.36 -10.59
C GLU A 275 14.62 9.94 -10.78
N SER A 276 14.12 8.98 -10.01
CA SER A 276 14.45 7.56 -10.14
C SER A 276 13.33 6.68 -9.59
N VAL A 277 13.30 5.41 -10.00
CA VAL A 277 12.39 4.39 -9.43
C VAL A 277 13.12 3.67 -8.31
N ALA A 278 12.82 4.03 -7.06
CA ALA A 278 13.44 3.44 -5.88
C ALA A 278 12.61 2.28 -5.30
N ALA A 279 13.27 1.31 -4.67
CA ALA A 279 12.58 0.24 -3.95
C ALA A 279 11.67 0.83 -2.86
N GLY A 280 10.46 0.29 -2.73
CA GLY A 280 9.39 0.82 -1.88
C GLY A 280 8.49 1.86 -2.55
N MET A 281 8.79 2.32 -3.76
CA MET A 281 7.93 3.27 -4.48
C MET A 281 6.56 2.64 -4.78
N VAL A 282 5.49 3.33 -4.39
CA VAL A 282 4.10 2.91 -4.63
C VAL A 282 3.44 3.82 -5.67
N ILE A 283 2.77 3.21 -6.64
CA ILE A 283 2.00 3.91 -7.68
C ILE A 283 0.59 3.30 -7.81
N ALA A 284 -0.36 4.10 -8.28
CA ALA A 284 -1.70 3.70 -8.65
C ALA A 284 -1.92 3.95 -10.14
N LEU A 285 -2.29 2.91 -10.89
CA LEU A 285 -2.52 2.99 -12.33
C LEU A 285 -3.96 2.67 -12.68
N LYS A 286 -4.58 3.49 -13.52
CA LYS A 286 -5.84 3.13 -14.19
C LYS A 286 -5.53 2.31 -15.44
N ILE A 287 -5.89 1.03 -15.41
CA ILE A 287 -5.56 0.07 -16.48
C ILE A 287 -6.44 0.31 -17.72
N ALA A 288 -5.82 0.44 -18.89
CA ALA A 288 -6.56 0.68 -20.15
C ALA A 288 -7.06 -0.60 -20.84
N SER A 289 -6.36 -1.72 -20.69
CA SER A 289 -6.70 -2.98 -21.38
C SER A 289 -6.43 -4.18 -20.47
N SER A 290 -7.31 -5.18 -20.53
CA SER A 290 -7.14 -6.39 -19.74
C SER A 290 -5.94 -7.19 -20.26
N ASN A 291 -5.07 -7.66 -19.35
CA ASN A 291 -3.89 -8.43 -19.75
C ASN A 291 -4.27 -9.85 -20.19
N THR A 292 -3.50 -10.41 -21.12
CA THR A 292 -3.69 -11.79 -21.61
C THR A 292 -2.55 -12.73 -21.22
N GLY A 293 -1.53 -12.23 -20.53
CA GLY A 293 -0.39 -12.99 -20.03
C GLY A 293 0.48 -12.15 -19.10
N ALA A 294 1.77 -12.46 -19.03
CA ALA A 294 2.74 -11.71 -18.23
C ALA A 294 2.83 -10.24 -18.68
N VAL A 295 3.03 -9.33 -17.72
CA VAL A 295 2.97 -7.87 -17.95
C VAL A 295 4.32 -7.22 -17.63
N THR A 296 4.70 -6.21 -18.41
CA THR A 296 5.81 -5.29 -18.10
C THR A 296 5.32 -3.85 -18.01
N LEU A 297 5.94 -3.05 -17.13
CA LEU A 297 5.64 -1.63 -16.92
C LEU A 297 6.88 -0.77 -17.17
N ALA A 298 6.74 0.23 -18.06
CA ALA A 298 7.69 1.32 -18.26
C ALA A 298 7.14 2.63 -17.65
N LEU A 299 7.78 3.14 -16.60
CA LEU A 299 7.35 4.37 -15.91
C LEU A 299 8.16 5.56 -16.41
N ASN A 300 7.51 6.65 -16.84
CA ASN A 300 8.13 7.90 -17.30
C ASN A 300 9.26 7.70 -18.33
N GLY A 301 9.13 6.70 -19.22
CA GLY A 301 10.13 6.38 -20.24
C GLY A 301 11.36 5.61 -19.75
N THR A 302 11.38 5.15 -18.49
CA THR A 302 12.42 4.25 -17.99
C THR A 302 12.30 2.85 -18.60
N ALA A 303 13.37 2.05 -18.47
CA ALA A 303 13.39 0.69 -18.98
C ALA A 303 12.28 -0.18 -18.36
N ALA A 304 11.55 -0.92 -19.20
CA ALA A 304 10.45 -1.76 -18.78
C ALA A 304 10.89 -2.79 -17.71
N ARG A 305 10.05 -2.97 -16.69
CA ARG A 305 10.25 -3.92 -15.59
C ARG A 305 9.07 -4.88 -15.53
N GLY A 306 9.29 -6.13 -15.16
CA GLY A 306 8.20 -7.11 -14.99
C GLY A 306 7.22 -6.68 -13.91
N VAL A 307 5.95 -7.04 -14.08
CA VAL A 307 4.90 -6.90 -13.06
C VAL A 307 4.57 -8.29 -12.51
N THR A 308 4.65 -8.45 -11.20
CA THR A 308 4.44 -9.70 -10.46
C THR A 308 3.22 -9.61 -9.56
N ASN A 309 2.71 -10.76 -9.13
CA ASN A 309 1.73 -10.82 -8.06
C ASN A 309 2.36 -10.65 -6.67
N SER A 310 1.53 -10.69 -5.63
CA SER A 310 1.93 -10.57 -4.22
C SER A 310 2.88 -11.68 -3.74
N SER A 311 2.94 -12.82 -4.45
CA SER A 311 3.86 -13.93 -4.17
C SER A 311 5.13 -13.90 -5.04
N GLY A 312 5.34 -12.86 -5.86
CA GLY A 312 6.51 -12.71 -6.74
C GLY A 312 6.47 -13.46 -8.08
N GLY A 313 5.37 -14.17 -8.38
CA GLY A 313 5.14 -14.83 -9.67
C GLY A 313 4.66 -13.87 -10.76
N SER A 314 4.78 -14.27 -12.04
CA SER A 314 4.24 -13.47 -13.16
C SER A 314 2.70 -13.38 -13.10
N LEU A 315 2.14 -12.25 -13.52
CA LEU A 315 0.69 -12.08 -13.61
C LEU A 315 0.07 -13.05 -14.64
N LYS A 316 -1.07 -13.66 -14.28
CA LYS A 316 -1.90 -14.47 -15.17
C LYS A 316 -2.83 -13.59 -16.00
N ALA A 317 -3.35 -14.13 -17.10
CA ALA A 317 -4.37 -13.46 -17.92
C ALA A 317 -5.55 -12.99 -17.05
N GLY A 318 -6.02 -11.77 -17.27
CA GLY A 318 -7.14 -11.18 -16.54
C GLY A 318 -6.84 -10.68 -15.11
N ALA A 319 -5.58 -10.75 -14.66
CA ALA A 319 -5.14 -10.21 -13.38
C ALA A 319 -5.26 -8.67 -13.32
N LEU A 320 -5.05 -7.99 -14.45
CA LEU A 320 -5.35 -6.58 -14.67
C LEU A 320 -6.54 -6.49 -15.63
N ARG A 321 -7.59 -5.77 -15.25
CA ARG A 321 -8.80 -5.57 -16.07
C ARG A 321 -8.88 -4.14 -16.60
N ALA A 322 -9.38 -3.98 -17.82
CA ALA A 322 -9.67 -2.65 -18.36
C ALA A 322 -10.59 -1.85 -17.40
N GLY A 323 -10.19 -0.62 -17.09
CA GLY A 323 -10.86 0.26 -16.13
C GLY A 323 -10.49 0.05 -14.66
N GLN A 324 -9.76 -1.01 -14.30
CA GLN A 324 -9.33 -1.29 -12.93
C GLN A 324 -8.33 -0.24 -12.43
N MET A 325 -8.45 0.13 -11.15
CA MET A 325 -7.40 0.83 -10.41
C MET A 325 -6.45 -0.21 -9.80
N ALA A 326 -5.21 -0.25 -10.27
CA ALA A 326 -4.19 -1.19 -9.82
C ALA A 326 -3.10 -0.46 -9.02
N THR A 327 -2.88 -0.86 -7.77
CA THR A 327 -1.80 -0.34 -6.94
C THR A 327 -0.59 -1.26 -7.05
N MET A 328 0.60 -0.70 -7.28
CA MET A 328 1.83 -1.48 -7.43
C MET A 328 2.94 -0.89 -6.57
N VAL A 329 3.82 -1.75 -6.04
CA VAL A 329 5.03 -1.36 -5.31
C VAL A 329 6.28 -1.87 -6.03
N PHE A 330 7.28 -1.03 -6.18
CA PHE A 330 8.56 -1.44 -6.75
C PHE A 330 9.43 -2.11 -5.67
N ASN A 331 9.96 -3.31 -5.93
CA ASN A 331 10.79 -4.04 -4.95
C ASN A 331 12.31 -3.88 -5.19
N GLY A 332 12.71 -3.08 -6.19
CA GLY A 332 14.10 -2.91 -6.63
C GLY A 332 14.42 -3.57 -7.97
N SER A 333 13.66 -4.59 -8.39
CA SER A 333 13.84 -5.30 -9.67
C SER A 333 12.56 -5.38 -10.51
N SER A 334 11.40 -5.53 -9.88
CA SER A 334 10.09 -5.64 -10.52
C SER A 334 9.02 -4.81 -9.79
N TRP A 335 7.89 -4.59 -10.45
CA TRP A 335 6.68 -4.06 -9.83
C TRP A 335 5.85 -5.19 -9.27
N SER A 336 5.45 -5.12 -8.01
CA SER A 336 4.54 -6.08 -7.38
C SER A 336 3.16 -5.46 -7.26
N LEU A 337 2.14 -6.12 -7.80
CA LEU A 337 0.74 -5.74 -7.63
C LEU A 337 0.33 -5.91 -6.15
N ILE A 338 -0.32 -4.89 -5.59
CA ILE A 338 -0.85 -4.88 -4.22
C ILE A 338 -2.38 -5.06 -4.27
N GLY A 339 -2.88 -5.99 -3.44
CA GLY A 339 -4.29 -6.34 -3.32
C GLY A 339 -4.61 -7.72 -3.89
N VAL A 340 -5.79 -8.26 -3.55
CA VAL A 340 -6.30 -9.49 -4.15
C VAL A 340 -6.77 -9.18 -5.56
N ASN A 341 -6.20 -9.83 -6.57
CA ASN A 341 -6.72 -9.71 -7.93
C ASN A 341 -7.83 -10.76 -8.17
N ALA A 342 -8.77 -10.46 -9.05
CA ALA A 342 -9.89 -11.36 -9.33
C ALA A 342 -9.45 -12.68 -9.99
N ALA A 343 -8.21 -12.79 -10.46
CA ALA A 343 -7.60 -14.04 -10.94
C ALA A 343 -6.98 -14.88 -9.80
N GLU A 344 -6.85 -14.32 -8.60
CA GLU A 344 -6.33 -14.94 -7.37
C GLU A 344 -7.43 -15.31 -6.38
N ILE A 345 -8.64 -14.80 -6.58
CA ILE A 345 -9.83 -15.25 -5.85
C ILE A 345 -10.33 -16.50 -6.57
N PRO A 346 -10.17 -17.70 -6.00
CA PRO A 346 -10.67 -18.90 -6.63
C PRO A 346 -12.20 -18.81 -6.71
N GLU A 347 -12.76 -18.96 -7.91
CA GLU A 347 -14.21 -19.01 -8.11
C GLU A 347 -14.78 -20.15 -7.26
N VAL A 348 -15.71 -19.88 -6.35
CA VAL A 348 -16.34 -20.90 -5.50
C VAL A 348 -17.59 -21.41 -6.21
N VAL A 349 -17.50 -22.63 -6.76
CA VAL A 349 -18.62 -23.28 -7.45
C VAL A 349 -18.95 -24.61 -6.80
N THR A 350 -20.23 -24.98 -6.80
CA THR A 350 -20.69 -26.28 -6.31
C THR A 350 -20.43 -27.39 -7.33
N THR A 351 -20.36 -27.09 -8.62
CA THR A 351 -19.98 -28.03 -9.67
C THR A 351 -19.30 -27.25 -10.79
N MET A 352 -18.18 -27.76 -11.29
CA MET A 352 -17.49 -27.16 -12.42
C MET A 352 -17.50 -28.11 -13.60
N THR A 353 -17.93 -27.65 -14.77
CA THR A 353 -17.79 -28.39 -16.03
C THR A 353 -16.74 -27.75 -16.92
N MET A 354 -15.76 -28.56 -17.29
CA MET A 354 -14.70 -28.23 -18.23
C MET A 354 -14.92 -29.03 -19.52
N TYR A 355 -15.04 -28.35 -20.65
CA TYR A 355 -15.15 -28.97 -21.95
C TYR A 355 -13.77 -29.27 -22.52
N VAL A 356 -13.60 -30.50 -23.02
CA VAL A 356 -12.42 -30.91 -23.79
C VAL A 356 -12.88 -31.25 -25.19
N ARG A 357 -12.15 -30.80 -26.22
CA ARG A 357 -12.42 -31.12 -27.63
C ARG A 357 -11.11 -31.40 -28.38
N PRO A 358 -11.11 -32.30 -29.38
CA PRO A 358 -9.93 -32.55 -30.22
C PRO A 358 -9.50 -31.33 -31.06
N ASP A 359 -10.40 -30.38 -31.30
CA ASP A 359 -10.17 -29.10 -31.99
C ASP A 359 -9.99 -27.92 -31.02
N GLY A 360 -9.81 -28.18 -29.72
CA GLY A 360 -9.61 -27.19 -28.67
C GLY A 360 -8.16 -26.73 -28.51
N ASN A 361 -7.88 -25.95 -27.45
CA ASN A 361 -6.54 -25.51 -27.07
C ASN A 361 -6.41 -25.44 -25.54
N ASP A 362 -5.33 -25.96 -24.96
CA ASP A 362 -5.15 -25.95 -23.50
C ASP A 362 -4.95 -24.55 -22.89
N ASN A 363 -4.69 -23.55 -23.73
CA ASN A 363 -4.70 -22.14 -23.34
C ASN A 363 -6.11 -21.54 -23.20
N ASN A 364 -7.16 -22.22 -23.71
CA ASN A 364 -8.54 -21.75 -23.57
C ASN A 364 -9.03 -21.88 -22.12
N ASP A 365 -10.13 -21.22 -21.77
CA ASP A 365 -10.68 -21.29 -20.40
C ASP A 365 -11.39 -22.62 -20.08
N GLY A 366 -11.79 -23.39 -21.10
CA GLY A 366 -12.50 -24.65 -21.01
C GLY A 366 -13.97 -24.55 -20.65
N ARG A 367 -14.56 -23.34 -20.63
CA ARG A 367 -15.92 -23.11 -20.08
C ARG A 367 -17.05 -23.33 -21.10
N THR A 368 -16.73 -23.37 -22.39
CA THR A 368 -17.74 -23.53 -23.45
C THR A 368 -17.42 -24.68 -24.39
N ASN A 369 -18.46 -25.36 -24.90
CA ASN A 369 -18.32 -26.45 -25.87
C ASN A 369 -18.10 -25.91 -27.30
N THR A 370 -17.01 -25.19 -27.52
CA THR A 370 -16.61 -24.67 -28.85
C THR A 370 -15.10 -24.83 -29.03
N ALA A 371 -14.60 -24.85 -30.26
CA ALA A 371 -13.15 -24.94 -30.53
C ALA A 371 -12.35 -23.81 -29.84
N ALA A 372 -12.91 -22.59 -29.81
CA ALA A 372 -12.27 -21.43 -29.20
C ALA A 372 -12.36 -21.42 -27.65
N GLY A 373 -13.24 -22.22 -27.06
CA GLY A 373 -13.48 -22.24 -25.62
C GLY A 373 -13.05 -23.52 -24.91
N ALA A 374 -12.99 -24.67 -25.59
CA ALA A 374 -12.67 -25.94 -24.97
C ALA A 374 -11.15 -26.16 -24.80
N LYS A 375 -10.78 -26.91 -23.76
CA LYS A 375 -9.42 -27.46 -23.60
C LYS A 375 -9.13 -28.49 -24.69
N LEU A 376 -7.86 -28.71 -25.00
CA LEU A 376 -7.44 -29.74 -25.95
C LEU A 376 -7.31 -31.11 -25.26
N THR A 377 -6.81 -31.13 -24.03
CA THR A 377 -6.47 -32.36 -23.30
C THR A 377 -7.21 -32.48 -21.97
N VAL A 378 -7.34 -33.71 -21.48
CA VAL A 378 -7.88 -33.98 -20.13
C VAL A 378 -6.96 -33.38 -19.06
N ALA A 379 -5.64 -33.46 -19.26
CA ALA A 379 -4.66 -32.85 -18.36
C ALA A 379 -4.81 -31.32 -18.30
N GLY A 380 -5.04 -30.66 -19.43
CA GLY A 380 -5.33 -29.22 -19.50
C GLY A 380 -6.62 -28.83 -18.78
N ALA A 381 -7.64 -29.69 -18.82
CA ALA A 381 -8.86 -29.51 -18.02
C ALA A 381 -8.62 -29.69 -16.52
N ILE A 382 -7.81 -30.69 -16.11
CA ILE A 382 -7.44 -30.91 -14.72
C ILE A 382 -6.70 -29.69 -14.15
N ALA A 383 -5.69 -29.19 -14.86
CA ALA A 383 -4.91 -28.01 -14.45
C ALA A 383 -5.76 -26.74 -14.31
N ALA A 384 -6.89 -26.65 -15.03
CA ALA A 384 -7.81 -25.53 -14.90
C ALA A 384 -8.69 -25.62 -13.64
N PHE A 385 -8.94 -26.82 -13.08
CA PHE A 385 -9.62 -26.93 -11.78
C PHE A 385 -8.78 -26.34 -10.65
N ASP A 386 -7.44 -26.36 -10.73
CA ASP A 386 -6.56 -25.74 -9.71
C ASP A 386 -6.71 -24.21 -9.62
N THR A 387 -7.39 -23.60 -10.60
CA THR A 387 -7.69 -22.16 -10.59
C THR A 387 -9.04 -21.82 -9.96
N VAL A 388 -9.79 -22.83 -9.50
CA VAL A 388 -11.18 -22.71 -9.03
C VAL A 388 -11.34 -23.51 -7.72
N PHE A 389 -12.07 -22.98 -6.74
CA PHE A 389 -12.46 -23.76 -5.57
C PHE A 389 -13.77 -24.49 -5.84
N VAL A 390 -13.70 -25.80 -6.10
CA VAL A 390 -14.92 -26.64 -6.18
C VAL A 390 -15.32 -27.07 -4.77
N SER A 391 -16.31 -26.38 -4.20
CA SER A 391 -16.78 -26.63 -2.83
C SER A 391 -17.78 -27.78 -2.80
N GLY A 392 -17.29 -28.97 -2.48
CA GLY A 392 -18.12 -30.13 -2.13
C GLY A 392 -18.83 -30.86 -3.27
N GLY A 393 -18.85 -30.34 -4.52
CA GLY A 393 -19.37 -31.09 -5.66
C GLY A 393 -18.32 -31.52 -6.67
N ALA A 394 -18.76 -31.88 -7.88
CA ALA A 394 -17.95 -32.62 -8.83
C ALA A 394 -17.14 -31.72 -9.78
N ALA A 395 -15.89 -32.11 -10.03
CA ALA A 395 -15.08 -31.63 -11.14
C ALA A 395 -15.41 -32.46 -12.39
N ILE A 396 -16.21 -31.91 -13.30
CA ILE A 396 -16.73 -32.59 -14.49
C ILE A 396 -15.87 -32.23 -15.71
N ILE A 397 -15.30 -33.24 -16.36
CA ILE A 397 -14.64 -33.13 -17.65
C ILE A 397 -15.62 -33.70 -18.69
N LYS A 398 -16.17 -32.84 -19.54
CA LYS A 398 -17.12 -33.23 -20.59
C LYS A 398 -16.43 -33.23 -21.95
N LEU A 399 -16.45 -34.38 -22.61
CA LEU A 399 -15.92 -34.53 -23.95
C LEU A 399 -16.94 -33.95 -24.93
N GLY A 400 -16.55 -32.91 -25.67
CA GLY A 400 -17.49 -32.02 -26.34
C GLY A 400 -18.07 -32.55 -27.65
N ILE A 401 -17.31 -33.37 -28.38
CA ILE A 401 -17.64 -33.93 -29.71
C ILE A 401 -17.01 -35.32 -29.90
N PRO A 402 -17.42 -36.13 -30.89
CA PRO A 402 -16.70 -37.35 -31.24
C PRO A 402 -15.20 -37.10 -31.51
N GLY A 403 -14.32 -37.95 -30.99
CA GLY A 403 -12.88 -37.90 -31.24
C GLY A 403 -12.01 -38.59 -30.20
N SER A 404 -10.69 -38.39 -30.33
CA SER A 404 -9.68 -38.93 -29.42
C SER A 404 -9.12 -37.85 -28.50
N TYR A 405 -8.96 -38.20 -27.22
CA TYR A 405 -8.69 -37.28 -26.12
C TYR A 405 -7.48 -37.75 -25.33
N ALA A 406 -6.41 -36.97 -25.33
CA ALA A 406 -5.20 -37.30 -24.59
C ALA A 406 -5.41 -37.15 -23.07
N ILE A 407 -5.07 -38.20 -22.31
CA ILE A 407 -5.20 -38.23 -20.84
C ILE A 407 -3.98 -37.61 -20.14
N GLY A 408 -2.80 -37.70 -20.76
CA GLY A 408 -1.55 -37.10 -20.26
C GLY A 408 -0.87 -37.89 -19.14
N THR A 409 -1.47 -37.91 -17.94
CA THR A 409 -0.90 -38.53 -16.72
C THR A 409 -1.98 -39.24 -15.89
N ASN A 410 -1.60 -39.81 -14.73
CA ASN A 410 -2.55 -40.37 -13.79
C ASN A 410 -3.50 -39.29 -13.23
N ILE A 411 -4.77 -39.63 -13.03
CA ILE A 411 -5.80 -38.74 -12.54
C ILE A 411 -5.93 -38.86 -11.03
N GLY A 412 -5.82 -37.74 -10.30
CA GLY A 412 -5.95 -37.66 -8.85
C GLY A 412 -6.92 -36.58 -8.39
N LEU A 413 -8.17 -36.65 -8.87
CA LEU A 413 -9.22 -35.70 -8.49
C LEU A 413 -9.90 -36.12 -7.19
N ALA A 414 -10.17 -35.18 -6.28
CA ALA A 414 -10.88 -35.47 -5.04
C ALA A 414 -12.30 -36.03 -5.29
N ASN A 415 -13.03 -35.44 -6.25
CA ASN A 415 -14.33 -35.90 -6.72
C ASN A 415 -14.52 -35.54 -8.21
N GLY A 416 -13.98 -36.36 -9.10
CA GLY A 416 -13.96 -36.14 -10.55
C GLY A 416 -14.99 -36.97 -11.32
N MET A 417 -15.44 -36.43 -12.46
CA MET A 417 -16.24 -37.14 -13.45
C MET A 417 -15.69 -36.89 -14.85
N ILE A 418 -15.56 -37.93 -15.67
CA ILE A 418 -15.28 -37.83 -17.11
C ILE A 418 -16.49 -38.36 -17.88
N LEU A 419 -17.08 -37.50 -18.69
CA LEU A 419 -18.31 -37.77 -19.42
C LEU A 419 -18.07 -37.69 -20.92
N GLY A 420 -18.15 -38.83 -21.59
CA GLY A 420 -18.33 -38.91 -23.04
C GLY A 420 -19.82 -38.90 -23.42
N ASP A 421 -20.18 -39.76 -24.36
CA ASP A 421 -21.56 -39.97 -24.79
C ASP A 421 -21.98 -41.42 -24.53
N ALA A 422 -23.04 -41.62 -23.73
CA ALA A 422 -23.54 -42.95 -23.45
C ALA A 422 -24.22 -43.62 -24.67
N ALA A 423 -24.73 -42.84 -25.63
CA ALA A 423 -25.29 -43.37 -26.86
C ALA A 423 -24.21 -43.75 -27.89
N ASP A 424 -23.01 -43.15 -27.80
CA ASP A 424 -21.93 -43.30 -28.79
C ASP A 424 -20.54 -43.43 -28.14
N LYS A 425 -20.39 -44.32 -27.15
CA LYS A 425 -19.13 -44.48 -26.41
C LYS A 425 -17.91 -44.82 -27.28
N GLU A 426 -18.12 -45.43 -28.45
CA GLU A 426 -17.05 -45.88 -29.35
C GLU A 426 -16.35 -44.70 -30.03
N SER A 427 -17.08 -43.61 -30.28
CA SER A 427 -16.53 -42.41 -30.92
C SER A 427 -15.86 -41.45 -29.94
N TYR A 428 -15.98 -41.68 -28.62
CA TYR A 428 -15.38 -40.86 -27.57
C TYR A 428 -14.22 -41.60 -26.89
N ILE A 429 -13.02 -41.40 -27.43
CA ILE A 429 -11.85 -42.23 -27.10
C ILE A 429 -10.95 -41.49 -26.12
N LEU A 430 -10.90 -41.94 -24.87
CA LEU A 430 -9.86 -41.54 -23.93
C LEU A 430 -8.58 -42.32 -24.23
N GLN A 431 -7.55 -41.60 -24.64
CA GLN A 431 -6.36 -42.19 -25.22
C GLN A 431 -5.10 -41.87 -24.40
N SER A 432 -4.40 -42.93 -23.98
CA SER A 432 -3.05 -42.78 -23.43
C SER A 432 -2.05 -42.53 -24.55
N MET A 433 -1.25 -41.48 -24.36
CA MET A 433 -0.17 -41.06 -25.25
C MET A 433 1.21 -41.38 -24.66
N SER A 434 1.26 -42.04 -23.49
CA SER A 434 2.49 -42.36 -22.77
C SER A 434 3.42 -43.21 -23.63
N THR A 435 4.67 -42.81 -23.79
CA THR A 435 5.70 -43.61 -24.49
C THR A 435 6.38 -44.61 -23.55
N THR A 436 6.29 -44.38 -22.24
CA THR A 436 6.65 -45.36 -21.22
C THR A 436 5.43 -46.23 -20.89
N PRO A 437 5.59 -47.55 -20.70
CA PRO A 437 4.48 -48.42 -20.34
C PRO A 437 3.78 -47.97 -19.06
N SER A 438 2.50 -47.60 -19.19
CA SER A 438 1.63 -47.16 -18.10
C SER A 438 0.20 -47.67 -18.31
N ALA A 439 -0.68 -47.49 -17.33
CA ALA A 439 -2.09 -47.84 -17.53
C ALA A 439 -2.71 -46.89 -18.55
N VAL A 440 -3.69 -47.34 -19.32
CA VAL A 440 -4.44 -46.45 -20.22
C VAL A 440 -5.09 -45.33 -19.40
N LEU A 441 -5.75 -45.71 -18.31
CA LEU A 441 -6.26 -44.80 -17.29
C LEU A 441 -5.66 -45.20 -15.94
N GLY A 442 -4.77 -44.37 -15.41
CA GLY A 442 -4.29 -44.50 -14.03
C GLY A 442 -5.07 -43.56 -13.11
N VAL A 443 -5.54 -44.06 -11.97
CA VAL A 443 -6.23 -43.26 -10.96
C VAL A 443 -5.50 -43.38 -9.63
N VAL A 444 -5.14 -42.24 -9.03
CA VAL A 444 -4.29 -42.17 -7.85
C VAL A 444 -4.99 -41.36 -6.76
N GLY A 445 -5.44 -42.04 -5.70
CA GLY A 445 -6.29 -41.45 -4.67
C GLY A 445 -7.62 -40.91 -5.21
N GLY A 446 -8.37 -40.23 -4.33
CA GLY A 446 -9.59 -39.52 -4.71
C GLY A 446 -10.72 -40.40 -5.26
N ARG A 447 -11.66 -39.76 -5.95
CA ARG A 447 -12.84 -40.42 -6.54
C ARG A 447 -12.97 -40.04 -8.00
N LEU A 448 -13.17 -41.02 -8.88
CA LEU A 448 -13.37 -40.79 -10.31
C LEU A 448 -14.56 -41.60 -10.84
N SER A 449 -15.51 -40.94 -11.51
CA SER A 449 -16.50 -41.62 -12.34
C SER A 449 -16.20 -41.42 -13.82
N VAL A 450 -16.28 -42.49 -14.61
CA VAL A 450 -16.04 -42.46 -16.06
C VAL A 450 -17.25 -43.07 -16.76
N VAL A 451 -17.83 -42.33 -17.70
CA VAL A 451 -19.08 -42.72 -18.36
C VAL A 451 -19.02 -42.50 -19.87
N GLY A 452 -19.45 -43.49 -20.64
CA GLY A 452 -19.72 -43.34 -22.08
C GLY A 452 -18.48 -43.08 -22.93
N VAL A 453 -17.40 -43.83 -22.69
CA VAL A 453 -16.12 -43.64 -23.40
C VAL A 453 -15.47 -44.97 -23.76
N THR A 454 -14.53 -44.91 -24.69
CA THR A 454 -13.59 -46.01 -25.00
C THR A 454 -12.20 -45.69 -24.47
N LEU A 455 -11.60 -46.60 -23.72
CA LEU A 455 -10.22 -46.51 -23.24
C LEU A 455 -9.28 -47.19 -24.23
N ARG A 456 -8.30 -46.45 -24.76
CA ARG A 456 -7.31 -46.96 -25.75
C ARG A 456 -5.89 -46.47 -25.46
N SER A 457 -4.88 -47.22 -25.90
CA SER A 457 -3.47 -46.77 -25.93
C SER A 457 -2.96 -46.59 -27.35
N VAL A 458 -2.03 -45.65 -27.57
CA VAL A 458 -1.24 -45.59 -28.83
C VAL A 458 0.02 -46.44 -28.74
N HIS A 459 0.62 -46.51 -27.55
CA HIS A 459 1.86 -47.25 -27.30
C HIS A 459 1.62 -48.43 -26.36
N ALA A 460 2.67 -49.18 -26.02
CA ALA A 460 2.60 -50.27 -25.05
C ALA A 460 1.97 -49.80 -23.72
N ALA A 461 1.04 -50.58 -23.19
CA ALA A 461 0.34 -50.29 -21.95
C ALA A 461 0.43 -51.47 -20.98
N ILE A 462 0.52 -51.19 -19.68
CA ILE A 462 0.57 -52.24 -18.66
C ILE A 462 -0.83 -52.74 -18.31
N ALA A 463 -1.81 -51.84 -18.23
CA ALA A 463 -3.17 -52.15 -17.80
C ALA A 463 -4.17 -51.23 -18.52
N GLY A 464 -5.45 -51.60 -18.55
CA GLY A 464 -6.50 -50.70 -19.02
C GLY A 464 -6.80 -49.62 -18.00
N LEU A 465 -7.29 -50.03 -16.82
CA LEU A 465 -7.43 -49.22 -15.64
C LEU A 465 -6.47 -49.73 -14.55
N SER A 466 -5.78 -48.81 -13.89
CA SER A 466 -5.05 -49.11 -12.65
C SER A 466 -5.37 -48.08 -11.57
N THR A 467 -5.67 -48.56 -10.36
CA THR A 467 -5.90 -47.71 -9.20
C THR A 467 -4.75 -47.81 -8.20
N SER A 468 -4.45 -46.72 -7.47
CA SER A 468 -3.53 -46.75 -6.33
C SER A 468 -3.91 -45.71 -5.27
N LEU A 469 -3.24 -45.78 -4.10
CA LEU A 469 -3.39 -44.84 -2.98
C LEU A 469 -4.84 -44.61 -2.51
N GLY A 470 -5.64 -45.68 -2.44
CA GLY A 470 -7.02 -45.61 -1.93
C GLY A 470 -8.02 -45.01 -2.91
N ALA A 471 -7.71 -44.96 -4.21
CA ALA A 471 -8.63 -44.47 -5.23
C ALA A 471 -9.97 -45.25 -5.25
N ILE A 472 -11.05 -44.51 -5.48
CA ILE A 472 -12.41 -45.03 -5.66
C ILE A 472 -12.85 -44.71 -7.09
N VAL A 473 -13.06 -45.75 -7.91
CA VAL A 473 -13.42 -45.59 -9.33
C VAL A 473 -14.78 -46.20 -9.62
N SER A 474 -15.61 -45.49 -10.39
CA SER A 474 -16.85 -46.02 -10.94
C SER A 474 -16.83 -45.94 -12.48
N LEU A 475 -17.03 -47.06 -13.14
CA LEU A 475 -17.09 -47.17 -14.60
C LEU A 475 -18.51 -47.54 -15.03
N SER A 476 -19.08 -46.80 -15.98
CA SER A 476 -20.42 -47.09 -16.52
C SER A 476 -20.49 -46.88 -18.01
N ASN A 477 -20.94 -47.90 -18.75
CA ASN A 477 -20.99 -47.93 -20.21
C ASN A 477 -19.64 -47.51 -20.82
N VAL A 478 -18.58 -48.18 -20.40
CA VAL A 478 -17.21 -47.96 -20.87
C VAL A 478 -16.80 -49.13 -21.77
N ALA A 479 -16.05 -48.86 -22.83
CA ALA A 479 -15.36 -49.89 -23.59
C ALA A 479 -13.87 -49.84 -23.27
N LEU A 480 -13.26 -50.98 -22.97
CA LEU A 480 -11.82 -51.10 -22.88
C LEU A 480 -11.31 -51.89 -24.07
N ASN A 481 -10.86 -51.14 -25.06
CA ASN A 481 -10.24 -51.61 -26.28
C ASN A 481 -8.84 -50.99 -26.37
N PRO A 482 -7.85 -51.60 -25.68
CA PRO A 482 -6.54 -50.99 -25.54
C PRO A 482 -5.82 -50.80 -26.88
N GLY A 483 -6.20 -51.53 -27.94
CA GLY A 483 -5.51 -51.53 -29.25
C GLY A 483 -4.13 -52.18 -29.24
N VAL A 484 -3.63 -52.53 -28.06
CA VAL A 484 -2.34 -53.17 -27.78
C VAL A 484 -2.53 -54.28 -26.74
N ALA A 485 -1.63 -55.25 -26.70
CA ALA A 485 -1.63 -56.25 -25.63
C ALA A 485 -1.22 -55.62 -24.29
N LEU A 486 -1.96 -55.93 -23.22
CA LEU A 486 -1.66 -55.48 -21.87
C LEU A 486 -0.79 -56.52 -21.15
N THR A 487 0.28 -56.06 -20.50
CA THR A 487 1.18 -56.96 -19.75
C THR A 487 0.64 -57.36 -18.37
N SER A 488 -0.30 -56.59 -17.84
CA SER A 488 -1.08 -56.86 -16.62
C SER A 488 -2.55 -57.02 -16.98
N SER A 489 -3.48 -56.31 -16.33
CA SER A 489 -4.91 -56.60 -16.43
C SER A 489 -5.71 -55.50 -17.12
N HIS A 490 -6.89 -55.84 -17.63
CA HIS A 490 -7.86 -54.84 -18.07
C HIS A 490 -8.22 -53.89 -16.92
N ILE A 491 -8.49 -54.42 -15.72
CA ILE A 491 -8.76 -53.65 -14.51
C ILE A 491 -7.89 -54.17 -13.38
N VAL A 492 -7.13 -53.26 -12.75
CA VAL A 492 -6.33 -53.54 -11.54
C VAL A 492 -6.87 -52.70 -10.39
N SER A 493 -7.27 -53.36 -9.30
CA SER A 493 -7.54 -52.73 -8.02
C SER A 493 -6.42 -53.06 -7.02
N ALA A 494 -5.57 -52.08 -6.75
CA ALA A 494 -4.47 -52.19 -5.78
C ALA A 494 -4.97 -52.12 -4.32
N PRO A 495 -4.09 -52.38 -3.32
CA PRO A 495 -4.47 -52.38 -1.91
C PRO A 495 -5.20 -51.12 -1.46
N GLY A 496 -6.34 -51.31 -0.77
CA GLY A 496 -7.18 -50.22 -0.26
C GLY A 496 -7.99 -49.46 -1.31
N CYS A 497 -7.88 -49.80 -2.60
CA CYS A 497 -8.67 -49.18 -3.66
C CYS A 497 -9.99 -49.92 -3.88
N THR A 498 -10.98 -49.21 -4.44
CA THR A 498 -12.28 -49.78 -4.83
C THR A 498 -12.61 -49.43 -6.27
N VAL A 499 -12.98 -50.42 -7.07
CA VAL A 499 -13.48 -50.23 -8.44
C VAL A 499 -14.87 -50.82 -8.55
N THR A 500 -15.85 -49.99 -8.92
CA THR A 500 -17.19 -50.44 -9.25
C THR A 500 -17.37 -50.35 -10.77
N VAL A 501 -17.77 -51.46 -11.38
CA VAL A 501 -18.05 -51.55 -12.81
C VAL A 501 -19.53 -51.83 -12.98
N ALA A 502 -20.26 -50.91 -13.60
CA ALA A 502 -21.65 -51.10 -13.98
C ALA A 502 -21.71 -51.88 -15.30
N GLU A 503 -21.84 -51.19 -16.43
CA GLU A 503 -21.76 -51.80 -17.76
C GLU A 503 -20.38 -51.57 -18.38
N MET A 504 -19.72 -52.63 -18.88
CA MET A 504 -18.43 -52.48 -19.55
C MET A 504 -18.20 -53.56 -20.61
N SER A 505 -17.51 -53.19 -21.70
CA SER A 505 -17.01 -54.14 -22.71
C SER A 505 -15.49 -54.25 -22.68
N TYR A 506 -14.98 -55.46 -22.94
CA TYR A 506 -13.56 -55.80 -22.92
C TYR A 506 -13.16 -56.44 -24.23
N SER A 507 -11.95 -56.15 -24.71
CA SER A 507 -11.38 -56.82 -25.88
C SER A 507 -9.86 -56.91 -25.81
N GLY A 508 -9.29 -57.76 -26.67
CA GLY A 508 -7.85 -57.93 -26.83
C GLY A 508 -7.19 -58.81 -25.77
N THR A 509 -5.86 -58.78 -25.76
CA THR A 509 -5.03 -59.64 -24.91
C THR A 509 -4.63 -58.92 -23.63
N ALA A 510 -4.81 -59.57 -22.48
CA ALA A 510 -4.31 -59.14 -21.18
C ALA A 510 -3.88 -60.36 -20.34
N ALA A 511 -3.09 -60.15 -19.28
CA ALA A 511 -2.86 -61.19 -18.28
C ALA A 511 -4.17 -61.59 -17.59
N SER A 512 -4.95 -60.57 -17.19
CA SER A 512 -6.28 -60.78 -16.63
C SER A 512 -7.30 -59.73 -17.04
N CYS A 513 -8.59 -60.05 -16.90
CA CYS A 513 -9.62 -59.01 -17.00
C CYS A 513 -9.70 -58.23 -15.68
N PHE A 514 -9.87 -58.95 -14.57
CA PHE A 514 -10.03 -58.35 -13.25
C PHE A 514 -8.92 -58.85 -12.33
N ALA A 515 -8.16 -57.92 -11.75
CA ALA A 515 -7.14 -58.24 -10.75
C ALA A 515 -7.37 -57.41 -9.48
N ALA A 516 -7.87 -58.07 -8.43
CA ALA A 516 -8.03 -57.51 -7.10
C ALA A 516 -6.95 -58.08 -6.17
N SER A 517 -5.85 -57.33 -5.98
CA SER A 517 -4.75 -57.70 -5.07
C SER A 517 -4.76 -56.76 -3.87
N GLY A 518 -5.41 -57.18 -2.77
CA GLY A 518 -5.68 -56.34 -1.60
C GLY A 518 -6.69 -55.20 -1.82
N GLY A 519 -7.19 -55.02 -3.04
CA GLY A 519 -8.26 -54.08 -3.39
C GLY A 519 -9.61 -54.78 -3.61
N SER A 520 -10.65 -54.01 -3.93
CA SER A 520 -12.00 -54.52 -4.18
C SER A 520 -12.50 -54.16 -5.58
N ILE A 521 -13.04 -55.13 -6.31
CA ILE A 521 -13.74 -54.93 -7.58
C ILE A 521 -15.19 -55.40 -7.43
N THR A 522 -16.15 -54.53 -7.72
CA THR A 522 -17.59 -54.85 -7.75
C THR A 522 -18.11 -54.79 -9.17
N LEU A 523 -18.57 -55.92 -9.71
CA LEU A 523 -19.15 -56.05 -11.04
C LEU A 523 -20.68 -56.03 -10.92
N SER A 524 -21.23 -54.83 -10.99
CA SER A 524 -22.63 -54.50 -10.67
C SER A 524 -23.60 -54.56 -11.85
N GLY A 525 -23.11 -54.51 -13.10
CA GLY A 525 -23.91 -54.59 -14.32
C GLY A 525 -23.29 -55.49 -15.39
N ALA A 526 -23.74 -55.38 -16.64
CA ALA A 526 -23.34 -56.27 -17.72
C ALA A 526 -21.84 -56.18 -18.08
N GLN A 527 -21.17 -57.33 -18.13
CA GLN A 527 -19.76 -57.48 -18.50
C GLN A 527 -19.66 -58.21 -19.85
N ASN A 528 -19.25 -57.50 -20.89
CA ASN A 528 -19.29 -58.01 -22.26
C ASN A 528 -17.87 -58.26 -22.79
N PHE A 529 -17.54 -59.52 -23.11
CA PHE A 529 -16.21 -59.91 -23.58
C PHE A 529 -16.23 -60.09 -25.09
N ASN A 530 -15.34 -59.44 -25.81
CA ASN A 530 -15.24 -59.53 -27.26
C ASN A 530 -13.81 -59.90 -27.70
N ASN A 531 -13.62 -61.16 -28.12
CA ASN A 531 -12.31 -61.69 -28.55
C ASN A 531 -11.21 -61.45 -27.52
N CYS A 532 -11.49 -61.79 -26.25
CA CYS A 532 -10.54 -61.64 -25.16
C CYS A 532 -9.60 -62.85 -25.06
N VAL A 533 -8.31 -62.58 -24.80
CA VAL A 533 -7.32 -63.61 -24.49
C VAL A 533 -6.69 -63.30 -23.14
N PHE A 534 -6.80 -64.24 -22.20
CA PHE A 534 -6.22 -64.12 -20.86
C PHE A 534 -4.99 -65.01 -20.72
N THR A 535 -3.80 -64.41 -20.58
CA THR A 535 -2.56 -65.19 -20.45
C THR A 535 -2.33 -65.74 -19.04
N SER A 536 -3.02 -65.21 -18.02
CA SER A 536 -2.97 -65.69 -16.63
C SER A 536 -4.33 -66.17 -16.12
N MET A 537 -5.36 -65.32 -16.10
CA MET A 537 -6.74 -65.70 -15.71
C MET A 537 -7.74 -64.58 -16.04
N ASN A 538 -9.02 -64.86 -16.24
CA ASN A 538 -10.03 -63.80 -16.39
C ASN A 538 -10.19 -63.02 -15.07
N ALA A 539 -10.56 -63.69 -13.97
CA ALA A 539 -10.74 -63.06 -12.67
C ALA A 539 -9.70 -63.53 -11.63
N GLY A 540 -8.96 -62.61 -11.05
CA GLY A 540 -7.90 -62.88 -10.06
C GLY A 540 -8.14 -62.12 -8.76
N ALA A 541 -8.22 -62.84 -7.64
CA ALA A 541 -8.27 -62.24 -6.30
C ALA A 541 -7.16 -62.81 -5.41
N SER A 542 -6.34 -61.92 -4.84
CA SER A 542 -5.21 -62.30 -4.00
C SER A 542 -4.94 -61.29 -2.89
N ALA A 543 -4.13 -61.69 -1.88
CA ALA A 543 -3.72 -60.83 -0.77
C ALA A 543 -4.92 -60.14 -0.08
N ALA A 544 -5.94 -60.94 0.28
CA ALA A 544 -7.23 -60.48 0.81
C ALA A 544 -8.10 -59.62 -0.13
N GLY A 545 -7.71 -59.49 -1.41
CA GLY A 545 -8.50 -58.81 -2.44
C GLY A 545 -9.85 -59.48 -2.69
N GLN A 546 -10.82 -58.69 -3.12
CA GLN A 546 -12.21 -59.09 -3.25
C GLN A 546 -12.72 -58.81 -4.67
N ILE A 547 -13.39 -59.78 -5.28
CA ILE A 547 -14.21 -59.56 -6.47
C ILE A 547 -15.64 -59.96 -6.14
N GLN A 548 -16.56 -59.01 -6.17
CA GLN A 548 -17.97 -59.26 -5.96
C GLN A 548 -18.74 -59.11 -7.26
N VAL A 549 -19.53 -60.13 -7.60
CA VAL A 549 -20.31 -60.16 -8.82
C VAL A 549 -21.79 -60.02 -8.50
N SER A 550 -22.48 -59.20 -9.28
CA SER A 550 -23.93 -59.03 -9.27
C SER A 550 -24.53 -58.86 -10.67
N GLY A 551 -23.69 -58.53 -11.67
CA GLY A 551 -24.10 -58.40 -13.06
C GLY A 551 -23.86 -59.66 -13.91
N ALA A 552 -24.45 -59.67 -15.10
CA ALA A 552 -24.35 -60.77 -16.07
C ALA A 552 -23.09 -60.68 -16.94
N PHE A 553 -22.65 -61.82 -17.47
CA PHE A 553 -21.50 -61.94 -18.36
C PHE A 553 -21.99 -62.37 -19.74
N SER A 554 -21.46 -61.76 -20.79
CA SER A 554 -21.71 -62.18 -22.17
C SER A 554 -20.39 -62.30 -22.94
N VAL A 555 -20.34 -63.18 -23.93
CA VAL A 555 -19.18 -63.33 -24.81
C VAL A 555 -19.65 -63.20 -26.24
N THR A 556 -19.07 -62.24 -26.96
CA THR A 556 -19.19 -62.09 -28.41
C THR A 556 -17.86 -62.54 -29.02
N GLY A 557 -17.89 -63.50 -29.95
CA GLY A 557 -16.65 -64.11 -30.45
C GLY A 557 -16.05 -65.08 -29.43
N THR A 558 -14.80 -64.86 -29.01
CA THR A 558 -14.07 -65.77 -28.09
C THR A 558 -13.64 -65.12 -26.77
N ALA A 559 -13.50 -65.96 -25.74
CA ALA A 559 -12.83 -65.62 -24.48
C ALA A 559 -11.99 -66.82 -24.04
N THR A 560 -10.67 -66.73 -24.15
CA THR A 560 -9.74 -67.86 -23.94
C THR A 560 -8.80 -67.64 -22.76
N GLY A 561 -8.29 -68.73 -22.18
CA GLY A 561 -7.43 -68.72 -20.99
C GLY A 561 -8.13 -69.21 -19.70
N PRO A 562 -7.43 -69.18 -18.54
CA PRO A 562 -7.99 -69.62 -17.26
C PRO A 562 -9.14 -68.75 -16.78
N ARG A 563 -10.20 -69.36 -16.22
CA ARG A 563 -11.41 -68.64 -15.79
C ARG A 563 -11.20 -67.78 -14.55
N TYR A 564 -10.51 -68.31 -13.54
CA TYR A 564 -10.21 -67.56 -12.33
C TYR A 564 -8.99 -68.10 -11.59
N SER A 565 -8.42 -67.27 -10.72
CA SER A 565 -7.43 -67.69 -9.72
C SER A 565 -7.72 -66.97 -8.40
N VAL A 566 -7.92 -67.72 -7.32
CA VAL A 566 -8.12 -67.16 -5.98
C VAL A 566 -7.07 -67.71 -5.04
N SER A 567 -6.26 -66.84 -4.46
CA SER A 567 -5.16 -67.23 -3.57
C SER A 567 -4.96 -66.26 -2.41
N THR A 568 -4.12 -66.62 -1.43
CA THR A 568 -3.69 -65.73 -0.33
C THR A 568 -4.86 -64.99 0.33
N ASN A 569 -5.86 -65.75 0.78
CA ASN A 569 -7.10 -65.26 1.40
C ASN A 569 -7.94 -64.30 0.54
N GLY A 570 -7.71 -64.24 -0.78
CA GLY A 570 -8.59 -63.53 -1.71
C GLY A 570 -9.96 -64.18 -1.78
N VAL A 571 -10.96 -63.42 -2.20
CA VAL A 571 -12.34 -63.91 -2.37
C VAL A 571 -12.89 -63.48 -3.71
N ILE A 572 -13.49 -64.42 -4.42
CA ILE A 572 -14.37 -64.15 -5.56
C ILE A 572 -15.75 -64.64 -5.17
N ASN A 573 -16.70 -63.71 -5.06
CA ASN A 573 -18.09 -63.99 -4.71
C ASN A 573 -18.98 -63.82 -5.92
N THR A 574 -19.36 -64.96 -6.50
CA THR A 574 -20.29 -65.12 -7.62
C THR A 574 -21.71 -65.45 -7.17
N ARG A 575 -21.99 -65.38 -5.86
CA ARG A 575 -23.27 -65.68 -5.23
C ARG A 575 -23.75 -67.11 -5.49
N GLY A 576 -22.85 -68.09 -5.38
CA GLY A 576 -23.15 -69.51 -5.56
C GLY A 576 -23.12 -70.00 -7.00
N SER A 577 -22.58 -69.22 -7.94
CA SER A 577 -22.44 -69.67 -9.33
C SER A 577 -21.33 -70.70 -9.47
N GLY A 578 -21.46 -71.61 -10.45
CA GLY A 578 -20.47 -72.68 -10.65
C GLY A 578 -19.09 -72.19 -11.08
N ALA A 579 -18.08 -73.08 -11.05
CA ALA A 579 -16.70 -72.81 -11.47
C ALA A 579 -16.54 -72.38 -12.94
N ASN A 580 -17.58 -72.56 -13.75
CA ASN A 580 -17.62 -72.15 -15.16
C ASN A 580 -18.31 -70.79 -15.38
N PHE A 581 -18.52 -70.01 -14.32
CA PHE A 581 -19.22 -68.73 -14.43
C PHE A 581 -18.42 -67.68 -15.22
N PHE A 582 -17.14 -67.48 -14.89
CA PHE A 582 -16.28 -66.56 -15.65
C PHE A 582 -15.94 -67.14 -17.04
N PRO A 583 -15.97 -66.33 -18.12
CA PRO A 583 -15.52 -66.74 -19.44
C PRO A 583 -14.04 -67.19 -19.46
N GLY A 584 -13.76 -68.27 -20.18
CA GLY A 584 -12.42 -68.84 -20.33
C GLY A 584 -12.47 -70.30 -20.78
N THR A 585 -11.38 -70.78 -21.39
CA THR A 585 -11.25 -72.15 -21.90
C THR A 585 -10.58 -73.10 -20.91
N THR A 586 -9.85 -72.57 -19.92
CA THR A 586 -9.11 -73.37 -18.94
C THR A 586 -9.76 -73.24 -17.55
N ALA A 587 -9.82 -74.33 -16.80
CA ALA A 587 -10.41 -74.35 -15.46
C ALA A 587 -9.72 -73.34 -14.51
N GLY A 588 -10.50 -72.78 -13.57
CA GLY A 588 -9.96 -71.89 -12.54
C GLY A 588 -9.30 -72.65 -11.38
N VAL A 589 -8.55 -71.92 -10.56
CA VAL A 589 -7.82 -72.48 -9.41
C VAL A 589 -8.12 -71.72 -8.12
N THR A 590 -8.19 -72.46 -7.01
CA THR A 590 -8.26 -71.94 -5.63
C THR A 590 -7.09 -72.51 -4.83
N SER A 591 -6.32 -71.66 -4.16
CA SER A 591 -5.17 -72.08 -3.36
C SER A 591 -4.98 -71.17 -2.14
N THR A 592 -4.12 -71.56 -1.17
CA THR A 592 -3.65 -70.69 -0.07
C THR A 592 -4.77 -69.87 0.62
N GLY A 593 -5.83 -70.55 1.06
CA GLY A 593 -6.98 -69.92 1.76
C GLY A 593 -7.91 -69.07 0.88
N GLY A 594 -7.69 -69.04 -0.43
CA GLY A 594 -8.58 -68.35 -1.38
C GLY A 594 -9.96 -69.01 -1.46
N GLN A 595 -11.00 -68.19 -1.59
CA GLN A 595 -12.40 -68.64 -1.61
C GLN A 595 -13.09 -68.21 -2.90
N TYR A 596 -13.69 -69.18 -3.59
CA TYR A 596 -14.61 -68.95 -4.70
C TYR A 596 -15.99 -69.39 -4.23
N VAL A 597 -16.92 -68.43 -4.09
CA VAL A 597 -18.22 -68.64 -3.43
C VAL A 597 -19.40 -68.14 -4.25
#